data_AF-A0AAC8XK50-F1
#
_entry.id   AF-A0AAC8XK50-F1
#
_cell.length_a   1.000
_cell.length_b   1.000
_cell.length_c   1.000
_cell.angle_alpha   90.00
_cell.angle_beta   90.00
_cell.angle_gamma   90.00
#
_symmetry.space_group_name_H-M   'P 1'
#
loop_
_entity.id
_entity.type
_entity.pdbx_description
1 polymer ?
#
loop_
_entity_poly.entity_id
_entity_poly.type
_entity_poly.pdbx_seq_one_letter_code
_entity_poly.pdbx_strand_id
1 'polypeptide(L)' 'MRKIRVAKYIREYLADDPVSSQTVINWIKSGVLKGAKRGGIWLVHVDDTHESMTYQSPKDECFNILMGAN' A
#
# COMPACT_ATOMS: atom_id res chain seq x y z
N MET A 1 6.72 -11.12 7.26
CA MET A 1 6.62 -10.92 5.79
C MET A 1 5.73 -11.94 5.09
N ARG A 2 4.44 -11.60 4.94
CA ARG A 2 3.46 -12.28 4.09
C ARG A 2 3.52 -11.73 2.66
N LYS A 3 3.28 -12.57 1.65
CA LYS A 3 3.17 -12.15 0.24
C LYS A 3 1.73 -12.29 -0.22
N ILE A 4 1.11 -11.19 -0.65
CA ILE A 4 -0.29 -11.20 -1.09
C ILE A 4 -0.44 -10.62 -2.49
N ARG A 5 -1.48 -11.06 -3.21
CA ARG A 5 -1.83 -10.50 -4.53
C ARG A 5 -2.25 -9.04 -4.38
N VAL A 6 -1.94 -8.23 -5.39
CA VAL A 6 -2.36 -6.80 -5.44
C VAL A 6 -3.86 -6.62 -5.17
N ALA A 7 -4.73 -7.46 -5.75
CA ALA A 7 -6.17 -7.36 -5.51
C ALA A 7 -6.57 -7.64 -4.05
N LYS A 8 -5.83 -8.51 -3.34
CA LYS A 8 -6.05 -8.77 -1.91
C LYS A 8 -5.53 -7.59 -1.07
N TYR A 9 -4.38 -7.02 -1.45
CA TYR A 9 -3.84 -5.82 -0.82
C TYR A 9 -4.80 -4.64 -0.89
N ILE A 10 -5.37 -4.34 -2.07
CA ILE A 10 -6.34 -3.24 -2.22
C ILE A 10 -7.55 -3.44 -1.30
N ARG A 11 -8.12 -4.66 -1.26
CA ARG A 11 -9.28 -4.94 -0.40
C ARG A 11 -8.99 -4.89 1.10
N GLU A 12 -7.78 -5.23 1.52
CA GLU A 12 -7.44 -5.30 2.95
C GLU A 12 -6.93 -3.96 3.50
N TYR A 13 -6.24 -3.16 2.69
CA TYR A 13 -5.53 -1.95 3.16
C TYR A 13 -5.99 -0.65 2.49
N LEU A 14 -6.71 -0.72 1.37
CA LEU A 14 -7.11 0.44 0.57
C LEU A 14 -8.59 0.34 0.17
N ALA A 15 -9.41 -0.31 1.00
CA ALA A 15 -10.82 -0.57 0.68
C ALA A 15 -11.62 0.73 0.49
N ASP A 16 -11.23 1.78 1.21
CA ASP A 16 -11.88 3.10 1.21
C ASP A 16 -11.25 4.09 0.22
N ASP A 17 -10.20 3.69 -0.49
CA ASP A 17 -9.50 4.53 -1.45
C ASP A 17 -9.75 4.04 -2.89
N PRO A 18 -9.95 4.94 -3.87
CA PRO A 18 -10.19 4.58 -5.26
C PRO A 18 -8.88 4.17 -5.97
N VAL A 19 -8.17 3.19 -5.42
CA VAL A 19 -6.87 2.74 -5.91
C VAL A 19 -7.02 1.56 -6.86
N SER A 20 -6.55 1.73 -8.08
CA SER A 20 -6.52 0.65 -9.07
C SER A 20 -5.35 -0.32 -8.85
N SER A 21 -5.47 -1.55 -9.37
CA SER A 21 -4.33 -2.50 -9.39
C SER A 21 -3.11 -1.94 -10.14
N GLN A 22 -3.32 -1.13 -11.18
CA GLN A 22 -2.24 -0.52 -11.93
C GLN A 22 -1.44 0.49 -11.07
N THR A 23 -2.14 1.24 -10.23
CA THR A 23 -1.53 2.19 -9.28
C THR A 23 -0.61 1.46 -8.31
N VAL A 24 -1.09 0.38 -7.67
CA VAL A 24 -0.29 -0.43 -6.74
C VAL A 24 0.92 -1.07 -7.45
N ILE A 25 0.75 -1.56 -8.68
CA ILE A 25 1.86 -2.09 -9.47
C ILE A 25 2.91 -1.01 -9.74
N ASN A 26 2.49 0.22 -10.04
CA ASN A 26 3.40 1.34 -10.23
C ASN A 26 4.17 1.67 -8.95
N TRP A 27 3.52 1.60 -7.77
CA TRP A 27 4.21 1.77 -6.48
C TRP A 27 5.25 0.69 -6.21
N ILE A 28 4.99 -0.56 -6.60
CA ILE A 28 6.01 -1.63 -6.52
C ILE A 28 7.18 -1.30 -7.44
N LYS A 29 6.90 -0.89 -8.68
CA LYS A 29 7.94 -0.55 -9.67
C LYS A 29 8.77 0.66 -9.27
N SER A 30 8.17 1.65 -8.60
CA SER A 30 8.86 2.85 -8.13
C SER A 30 9.56 2.66 -6.79
N GLY A 31 9.42 1.49 -6.16
CA GLY A 31 10.01 1.18 -4.85
C GLY A 31 9.27 1.78 -3.64
N VAL A 32 8.11 2.42 -3.87
CA VAL A 32 7.23 2.92 -2.80
C VAL A 32 6.67 1.77 -1.97
N LEU A 33 6.33 0.65 -2.63
CA LEU A 33 5.92 -0.58 -1.96
C LEU A 33 6.93 -1.70 -2.20
N LYS A 34 7.24 -2.47 -1.16
CA LYS A 34 7.98 -3.72 -1.33
C LYS A 34 7.10 -4.74 -2.02
N GLY A 35 7.56 -5.29 -3.13
CA GLY A 35 6.83 -6.30 -3.88
C GLY A 35 7.67 -6.93 -4.98
N ALA A 36 7.10 -7.91 -5.67
CA ALA A 36 7.77 -8.60 -6.77
C ALA A 36 6.77 -9.17 -7.78
N LYS A 37 7.22 -9.37 -9.01
CA LYS A 37 6.51 -10.13 -10.04
C LYS A 37 6.95 -11.60 -10.01
N ARG A 38 6.00 -12.53 -9.90
CA ARG A 38 6.24 -13.98 -10.06
C ARG A 38 5.20 -14.60 -10.98
N GLY A 39 5.65 -15.27 -12.03
CA GLY A 39 4.76 -15.96 -12.97
C GLY A 39 3.68 -15.06 -13.59
N GLY A 40 4.03 -13.81 -13.94
CA GLY A 40 3.07 -12.85 -14.47
C GLY A 40 2.25 -12.07 -13.43
N ILE A 41 2.21 -12.53 -12.18
CA ILE A 41 1.41 -11.94 -11.10
C ILE A 41 2.27 -11.03 -10.24
N TRP A 42 1.74 -9.85 -9.90
CA TRP A 42 2.35 -8.92 -8.94
C TRP A 42 1.91 -9.24 -7.51
N LEU A 43 2.88 -9.26 -6.60
CA LEU A 43 2.71 -9.54 -5.18
C LEU A 43 3.24 -8.36 -4.37
N VAL A 44 2.49 -7.99 -3.33
CA VAL A 44 2.91 -7.03 -2.31
C VAL A 44 3.48 -7.81 -1.12
N HIS A 45 4.63 -7.37 -0.63
CA HIS A 45 5.22 -7.88 0.61
C HIS A 45 4.66 -7.05 1.76
N VAL A 46 3.94 -7.71 2.66
CA VAL A 46 3.28 -7.09 3.81
C VAL A 46 3.91 -7.68 5.06
N ASP A 47 4.32 -6.83 5.99
CA ASP A 47 4.76 -7.26 7.31
C ASP A 47 3.60 -7.31 8.30
N ASP A 48 3.68 -8.24 9.25
CA ASP A 48 2.61 -8.48 10.24
C ASP A 48 2.42 -7.27 11.18
N THR A 49 3.38 -6.34 11.20
CA THR A 49 3.31 -5.04 11.88
C THR A 49 2.54 -3.97 11.09
N HIS A 50 2.02 -4.27 9.89
CA HIS A 50 1.42 -3.30 8.95
C HIS A 50 2.40 -2.20 8.46
N GLU A 51 3.68 -2.23 8.86
CA GLU A 51 4.70 -1.20 8.57
C GLU A 51 5.15 -1.12 7.11
N SER A 52 4.64 -1.97 6.22
CA SER A 52 4.85 -1.77 4.78
C SER A 52 4.14 -0.54 4.20
N MET A 53 3.41 0.22 5.04
CA MET A 53 2.83 1.52 4.68
C MET A 53 3.77 2.67 5.00
N THR A 54 4.61 3.05 4.02
CA THR A 54 4.97 4.46 3.82
C THR A 54 3.92 5.17 2.94
N TYR A 55 2.76 4.56 2.70
CA TYR A 55 1.61 5.24 2.12
C TYR A 55 0.81 5.87 3.26
N GLN A 56 1.07 7.15 3.54
CA GLN A 56 0.09 7.99 4.22
C GLN A 56 -0.96 8.35 3.18
N SER A 57 -2.21 7.96 3.40
CA SER A 57 -3.29 8.47 2.57
C SER A 57 -3.36 10.00 2.75
N PRO A 58 -3.88 10.77 1.77
CA PRO A 58 -4.12 12.20 1.97
C PRO A 58 -5.03 12.50 3.17
N LYS A 59 -5.86 11.52 3.59
CA LYS A 59 -6.68 11.62 4.80
C LYS A 59 -5.83 11.52 6.07
N ASP A 60 -4.81 10.66 6.09
CA ASP A 60 -3.87 10.54 7.22
C ASP A 60 -3.00 11.81 7.37
N GLU A 61 -2.63 12.43 6.25
CA GLU A 61 -1.94 13.72 6.25
C GLU A 61 -2.86 14.85 6.78
N CYS A 62 -4.13 14.88 6.36
CA CYS A 62 -5.13 15.80 6.90
C CYS A 62 -5.39 15.58 8.40
N PHE A 63 -5.45 14.33 8.87
CA PHE A 63 -5.63 14.01 10.29
C PHE A 63 -4.43 14.48 11.13
N ASN A 64 -3.20 14.30 10.64
CA ASN A 64 -1.99 14.76 11.33
C ASN A 64 -1.86 16.28 11.35
N ILE A 65 -2.31 16.98 10.30
CA ILE A 65 -2.36 18.45 10.28
C ILE A 65 -3.43 18.98 11.27
N LEU A 66 -4.56 18.29 11.40
CA LEU A 66 -5.66 18.69 12.31
C LEU A 66 -5.41 18.33 13.78
N MET A 67 -4.62 17.28 14.07
CA MET A 67 -4.36 16.77 15.43
C MET A 67 -3.09 17.35 16.08
N GLY A 68 -2.37 18.24 15.40
CA GLY A 68 -1.30 19.03 15.99
C GLY A 68 0.11 18.59 15.57
N ALA A 69 0.71 19.41 14.72
CA ALA A 69 2.14 19.66 14.83
C ALA A 69 2.41 20.22 16.23
N ASN A 70 3.06 19.42 17.07
CA ASN A 70 3.67 19.89 18.31
C ASN A 70 5.09 20.36 18.04
#